data_AF-A0A0F9KAN8-F1
#
_entry.id   AF-A0A0F9KAN8-F1
#
_cell.length_a   1.000
_cell.length_b   1.000
_cell.length_c   1.000
_cell.angle_alpha   90.00
_cell.angle_beta   90.00
_cell.angle_gamma   90.00
#
_symmetry.space_group_name_H-M   'P 1'
#
loop_
_entity.id
_entity.type
_entity.pdbx_description
1 polymer ?
#
loop_
_entity_poly.entity_id
_entity_poly.type
_entity_poly.pdbx_seq_one_letter_code
_entity_poly.pdbx_strand_id
1 'polypeptide(L)'
;YLTNPHVGHLGIFVSAKVARLEHRAILESLDDIEGLAPGLYEMTIDNPSGDPDCDVSQFTVRFEERQVADLRFPQQAEAFERVAAVSEANEALYRNFGSPWVQVATNPWIAEWLKWLHPMRTSRYLFSEAFNPSMRGVEILADVVARNRTVLPPDHPLLDRERSFIGQVGEAMESARKSRDGFYEQTFGLLYGRPAERFVEE
;
A
#
# COMPACT_ATOMS: atom_id res chain seq x y z
N TYR A 1 17.62 11.29 -0.47
CA TYR A 1 16.43 10.85 0.27
C TYR A 1 15.63 12.06 0.70
N LEU A 2 14.33 11.89 0.90
CA LEU A 2 13.39 12.93 1.33
C LEU A 2 12.67 12.45 2.56
N THR A 3 12.51 13.34 3.53
CA THR A 3 11.68 13.09 4.71
C THR A 3 10.52 14.08 4.70
N ASN A 4 9.31 13.55 4.84
CA ASN A 4 8.12 14.37 5.07
C ASN A 4 7.55 13.97 6.44
N PRO A 5 7.41 14.93 7.39
CA PRO A 5 6.98 14.64 8.76
C PRO A 5 5.54 14.13 8.86
N HIS A 6 4.70 14.37 7.85
CA HIS A 6 3.28 13.99 7.84
C HIS A 6 2.98 12.66 7.14
N VAL A 7 3.78 12.26 6.14
CA VAL A 7 3.45 11.11 5.27
C VAL A 7 4.53 10.00 5.30
N GLY A 8 5.70 10.27 5.88
CA GLY A 8 6.85 9.36 5.85
C GLY A 8 7.46 9.22 4.45
N HIS A 9 8.61 8.54 4.34
CA HIS A 9 9.37 8.46 3.08
C HIS A 9 8.62 7.74 1.95
N LEU A 10 7.81 6.71 2.29
CA LEU A 10 7.11 5.90 1.29
C LEU A 10 5.90 6.62 0.69
N GLY A 11 5.21 7.46 1.48
CA GLY A 11 4.04 8.21 1.01
C GLY A 11 4.36 9.27 -0.04
N ILE A 12 5.59 9.78 -0.05
CA ILE A 12 6.10 10.76 -1.02
C ILE A 12 6.13 10.19 -2.45
N PHE A 13 6.39 8.89 -2.60
CA PHE A 13 6.53 8.26 -3.93
C PHE A 13 5.24 7.63 -4.46
N VAL A 14 4.29 7.29 -3.58
CA VAL A 14 3.11 6.49 -3.95
C VAL A 14 1.83 7.34 -4.06
N SER A 15 1.79 8.53 -3.46
CA SER A 15 0.59 9.38 -3.47
C SER A 15 0.89 10.81 -3.88
N ALA A 16 0.82 11.06 -5.19
CA ALA A 16 0.89 12.41 -5.74
C ALA A 16 -0.21 13.34 -5.20
N LYS A 17 -1.31 12.83 -4.63
CA LYS A 17 -2.40 13.67 -4.07
C LYS A 17 -2.06 14.25 -2.70
N VAL A 18 -1.21 13.58 -1.93
CA VAL A 18 -0.92 13.90 -0.51
C VAL A 18 0.41 14.67 -0.37
N ALA A 19 1.40 14.38 -1.22
CA ALA A 19 2.70 15.04 -1.24
C ALA A 19 2.96 15.70 -2.61
N ARG A 20 2.06 16.61 -3.02
CA ARG A 20 2.07 17.25 -4.35
C ARG A 20 3.35 18.06 -4.60
N LEU A 21 3.76 18.83 -3.60
CA LEU A 21 4.93 19.70 -3.66
C LEU A 21 6.22 18.88 -3.80
N GLU A 22 6.37 17.84 -2.99
CA GLU A 22 7.53 16.97 -2.98
C GLU A 22 7.64 16.18 -4.28
N HIS A 23 6.53 15.66 -4.79
CA HIS A 23 6.51 14.93 -6.06
C HIS A 23 6.92 15.83 -7.23
N ARG A 24 6.43 17.08 -7.27
CA ARG A 24 6.81 18.07 -8.29
C ARG A 24 8.28 18.45 -8.19
N ALA A 25 8.76 18.73 -6.97
CA ALA A 25 10.14 19.08 -6.71
C ALA A 25 11.12 17.97 -7.15
N ILE A 26 10.76 16.69 -7.00
CA ILE A 26 11.59 15.57 -7.49
C ILE A 26 11.69 15.60 -9.01
N LEU A 27 10.56 15.76 -9.72
CA LEU A 27 10.53 15.73 -11.19
C LEU A 27 11.29 16.90 -11.81
N GLU A 28 11.20 18.08 -11.19
CA GLU A 28 11.85 19.30 -11.69
C GLU A 28 13.34 19.38 -11.35
N SER A 29 13.82 18.58 -10.38
CA SER A 29 15.24 18.53 -10.00
C SER A 29 15.99 17.29 -10.52
N LEU A 30 15.40 16.53 -11.46
CA LEU A 30 16.04 15.35 -12.04
C LEU A 30 17.38 15.68 -12.70
N ASP A 31 17.44 16.75 -13.48
CA ASP A 31 18.67 17.18 -14.16
C ASP A 31 19.76 17.58 -13.14
N ASP A 32 19.38 18.22 -12.04
CA ASP A 32 20.30 18.58 -10.95
C ASP A 32 20.82 17.33 -10.22
N ILE A 33 19.96 16.33 -10.01
CA ILE A 33 20.32 15.04 -9.39
C ILE A 33 21.32 14.27 -10.26
N GLU A 34 21.14 14.27 -11.58
CA GLU A 34 22.07 13.63 -12.53
C GLU A 34 23.48 14.27 -12.51
N GLY A 35 23.57 15.55 -12.15
CA GLY A 35 24.83 16.28 -12.03
C GLY A 35 25.59 16.06 -10.70
N LEU A 36 24.98 15.43 -9.70
CA LEU A 36 25.60 15.23 -8.39
C LEU A 36 26.68 14.14 -8.43
N ALA A 37 27.75 14.35 -7.66
CA ALA A 37 28.77 13.31 -7.45
C ALA A 37 28.16 12.10 -6.71
N PRO A 38 28.64 10.87 -6.92
CA PRO A 38 28.12 9.69 -6.23
C PRO A 38 28.17 9.85 -4.70
N GLY A 39 27.02 9.77 -4.03
CA GLY A 39 26.90 10.00 -2.59
C GLY A 39 25.46 9.92 -2.09
N LEU A 40 25.29 10.02 -0.77
CA LEU A 40 23.97 10.12 -0.15
C LEU A 40 23.64 11.60 0.05
N TYR A 41 22.54 12.05 -0.54
CA TYR A 41 22.07 13.43 -0.41
C TYR A 41 20.68 13.46 0.21
N GLU A 42 20.42 14.43 1.07
CA GLU A 42 19.10 14.81 1.54
C GLU A 42 18.58 15.97 0.68
N MET A 43 17.37 15.84 0.16
CA MET A 43 16.73 16.92 -0.59
C MET A 43 15.82 17.69 0.38
N THR A 44 16.10 18.98 0.54
CA THR A 44 15.32 19.91 1.36
C THR A 44 14.59 20.89 0.45
N ILE A 45 13.30 21.06 0.67
CA ILE A 45 12.44 21.96 -0.11
C ILE A 45 12.07 23.13 0.79
N ASP A 46 12.57 24.32 0.45
CA ASP A 46 12.23 25.58 1.11
C ASP A 46 11.03 26.20 0.38
N ASN A 47 9.85 26.19 1.02
CA ASN A 47 8.63 26.83 0.53
C ASN A 47 8.25 28.03 1.42
N PRO A 48 8.65 29.27 1.08
CA PRO A 48 8.32 30.46 1.86
C PRO A 48 6.83 30.81 1.89
N SER A 49 6.02 30.30 0.96
CA SER A 49 4.58 30.55 0.89
C SER A 49 3.77 29.62 1.81
N GLY A 50 4.29 28.43 2.10
CA GLY A 50 3.58 27.38 2.84
C GLY A 50 2.39 26.77 2.10
N ASP A 51 2.08 27.25 0.89
CA ASP A 51 1.04 26.70 0.02
C ASP A 51 1.58 25.47 -0.75
N PRO A 52 0.96 24.29 -0.62
CA PRO A 52 1.35 23.09 -1.35
C PRO A 52 1.07 23.14 -2.88
N ASP A 53 0.33 24.14 -3.37
CA ASP A 53 0.07 24.36 -4.82
C ASP A 53 0.87 25.54 -5.39
N CYS A 54 1.98 25.91 -4.76
CA CYS A 54 2.85 26.99 -5.21
C CYS A 54 3.51 26.70 -6.58
N ASP A 55 3.74 27.77 -7.34
CA ASP A 55 4.41 27.73 -8.66
C ASP A 55 5.91 27.39 -8.49
N VAL A 56 6.58 26.91 -9.54
CA VAL A 56 8.00 26.52 -9.55
C VAL A 56 8.91 27.67 -9.10
N SER A 57 8.49 28.91 -9.36
CA SER A 57 9.20 30.12 -8.90
C SER A 57 9.10 30.40 -7.39
N GLN A 58 8.28 29.64 -6.66
CA GLN A 58 7.90 29.93 -5.28
C GLN A 58 8.48 28.93 -4.26
N PHE A 59 9.19 27.90 -4.70
CA PHE A 59 9.94 26.99 -3.83
C PHE A 59 11.38 26.82 -4.32
N THR A 60 12.30 26.53 -3.42
CA THR A 60 13.71 26.28 -3.73
C THR A 60 14.11 24.90 -3.23
N VAL A 61 14.78 24.12 -4.09
CA VAL A 61 15.29 22.79 -3.76
C VAL A 61 16.78 22.88 -3.47
N ARG A 62 17.22 22.28 -2.37
CA ARG A 62 18.64 22.17 -2.01
C ARG A 62 18.99 20.72 -1.71
N PHE A 63 20.15 20.29 -2.19
CA PHE A 63 20.71 18.97 -1.90
C PHE A 63 21.84 19.11 -0.88
N GLU A 64 21.66 18.52 0.30
CA GLU A 64 22.67 18.46 1.34
C GLU A 64 23.32 17.08 1.36
N GLU A 65 24.65 17.02 1.22
CA GLU A 65 25.38 15.77 1.38
C GLU A 65 25.23 15.26 2.82
N ARG A 66 24.91 13.98 2.97
CA ARG A 66 24.74 13.29 4.25
C ARG A 66 25.61 12.05 4.27
N GLN A 67 26.11 11.70 5.44
CA GLN A 67 26.73 10.40 5.65
C GLN A 67 25.70 9.40 6.16
N VAL A 68 25.91 8.11 5.87
CA VAL A 68 25.06 7.03 6.40
C VAL A 68 25.04 7.05 7.93
N ALA A 69 26.13 7.50 8.57
CA ALA A 69 26.23 7.66 10.02
C ALA A 69 25.31 8.76 10.59
N ASP A 70 24.91 9.75 9.77
CA ASP A 70 24.01 10.82 10.17
C ASP A 70 22.53 10.39 10.15
N LEU A 71 22.25 9.23 9.53
CA LEU A 71 20.90 8.65 9.50
C LEU A 71 20.56 8.14 10.91
N ARG A 72 19.74 8.90 11.62
CA ARG A 72 19.13 8.43 12.87
C ARG A 72 18.04 7.43 12.54
N PHE A 73 18.37 6.15 12.65
CA PHE A 73 17.37 5.10 12.67
C PHE A 73 16.64 5.20 14.01
N PRO A 74 15.30 5.39 14.02
CA PRO A 74 14.56 5.22 15.26
C PRO A 74 14.87 3.81 15.79
N GLN A 75 15.16 3.72 17.09
CA GLN A 75 15.37 2.42 17.72
C GLN A 75 14.11 1.61 17.44
N GLN A 76 14.25 0.48 16.74
CA GLN A 76 13.11 -0.38 16.46
C GLN A 76 12.47 -0.73 17.79
N ALA A 77 11.15 -0.56 17.89
CA ALA A 77 10.44 -0.86 19.13
C ALA A 77 10.80 -2.28 19.57
N GLU A 78 11.09 -2.49 20.86
CA GLU A 78 11.47 -3.83 21.37
C GLU A 78 10.46 -4.93 21.00
N ALA A 79 9.20 -4.55 20.72
CA ALA A 79 8.20 -5.44 20.17
C ALA A 79 8.67 -6.14 18.88
N PHE A 80 9.39 -5.44 17.98
CA PHE A 80 9.94 -6.02 16.76
C PHE A 80 11.08 -7.01 17.03
N GLU A 81 11.93 -6.76 18.03
CA GLU A 81 12.94 -7.73 18.46
C GLU A 81 12.30 -9.02 19.01
N ARG A 82 11.19 -8.89 19.73
CA ARG A 82 10.42 -10.06 20.21
C ARG A 82 9.78 -10.82 19.07
N VAL A 83 9.23 -10.12 18.08
CA VAL A 83 8.71 -10.74 16.86
C VAL A 83 9.81 -11.51 16.14
N ALA A 84 11.03 -10.94 16.03
CA ALA A 84 12.16 -11.62 15.43
C ALA A 84 12.49 -12.93 16.16
N ALA A 85 12.63 -12.89 17.50
CA ALA A 85 12.89 -14.08 18.29
C ALA A 85 11.80 -15.16 18.15
N VAL A 86 10.52 -14.76 18.15
CA VAL A 86 9.39 -15.68 17.94
C VAL A 86 9.38 -16.23 16.50
N SER A 87 9.72 -15.41 15.51
CA SER A 87 9.81 -15.82 14.12
C SER A 87 10.92 -16.85 13.92
N GLU A 88 12.10 -16.63 14.49
CA GLU A 88 13.22 -17.58 14.45
C GLU A 88 12.85 -18.91 15.12
N ALA A 89 12.18 -18.87 16.27
CA ALA A 89 11.68 -20.07 16.93
C ALA A 89 10.63 -20.82 16.08
N ASN A 90 9.68 -20.10 15.49
CA ASN A 90 8.67 -20.67 14.60
C ASN A 90 9.31 -21.26 13.33
N GLU A 91 10.31 -20.59 12.77
CA GLU A 91 11.05 -21.10 11.62
C GLU A 91 11.80 -22.39 11.98
N ALA A 92 12.45 -22.45 13.15
CA ALA A 92 13.11 -23.66 13.62
C ALA A 92 12.11 -24.82 13.78
N LEU A 93 10.92 -24.56 14.35
CA LEU A 93 9.86 -25.55 14.46
C LEU A 93 9.35 -26.00 13.08
N TYR A 94 9.08 -25.06 12.18
CA TYR A 94 8.63 -25.36 10.83
C TYR A 94 9.68 -26.19 10.08
N ARG A 95 10.95 -25.80 10.13
CA ARG A 95 12.04 -26.50 9.45
C ARG A 95 12.22 -27.94 9.94
N ASN A 96 12.16 -28.14 11.26
CA ASN A 96 12.42 -29.44 11.87
C ASN A 96 11.20 -30.39 11.82
N PHE A 97 9.99 -29.84 11.95
CA PHE A 97 8.79 -30.66 12.10
C PHE A 97 7.79 -30.50 10.96
N GLY A 98 7.64 -29.32 10.36
CA GLY A 98 6.64 -29.06 9.31
C GLY A 98 7.15 -29.35 7.90
N SER A 99 8.35 -28.85 7.57
CA SER A 99 8.96 -28.94 6.24
C SER A 99 9.04 -30.36 5.71
N PRO A 100 9.41 -31.40 6.49
CA PRO A 100 9.44 -32.77 5.98
C PRO A 100 8.06 -33.24 5.47
N TRP A 101 6.97 -32.94 6.17
CA TRP A 101 5.62 -33.32 5.75
C TRP A 101 5.18 -32.56 4.51
N VAL A 102 5.49 -31.26 4.45
CA VAL A 102 5.19 -30.44 3.27
C VAL A 102 5.95 -30.94 2.05
N GLN A 103 7.23 -31.28 2.19
CA GLN A 103 8.03 -31.84 1.10
C GLN A 103 7.49 -33.17 0.59
N VAL A 104 7.00 -34.04 1.47
CA VAL A 104 6.39 -35.32 1.09
C VAL A 104 5.02 -35.12 0.45
N ALA A 105 4.21 -34.17 0.93
CA ALA A 105 2.88 -33.91 0.41
C ALA A 105 2.87 -33.09 -0.90
N THR A 106 3.93 -32.34 -1.18
CA THR A 106 4.00 -31.45 -2.34
C THR A 106 4.36 -32.23 -3.60
N ASN A 107 3.61 -31.99 -4.67
CA ASN A 107 3.91 -32.49 -6.01
C ASN A 107 3.79 -31.34 -7.03
N PRO A 108 4.34 -31.50 -8.26
CA PRO A 108 4.30 -30.45 -9.28
C PRO A 108 2.89 -29.96 -9.61
N TRP A 109 1.89 -30.84 -9.51
CA TRP A 109 0.48 -30.49 -9.73
C TRP A 109 -0.03 -29.53 -8.64
N ILE A 110 0.15 -29.85 -7.36
CA ILE A 110 -0.23 -28.99 -6.23
C ILE A 110 0.50 -27.65 -6.30
N ALA A 111 1.78 -27.65 -6.64
CA ALA A 111 2.55 -26.41 -6.80
C ALA A 111 1.97 -25.50 -7.90
N GLU A 112 1.59 -26.06 -9.05
CA GLU A 112 0.97 -25.28 -10.12
C GLU A 112 -0.43 -24.78 -9.71
N TRP A 113 -1.23 -25.58 -9.00
CA TRP A 113 -2.51 -25.14 -8.45
C TRP A 113 -2.37 -24.00 -7.44
N LEU A 114 -1.46 -24.12 -6.47
CA LEU A 114 -1.20 -23.06 -5.48
C LEU A 114 -0.73 -21.76 -6.13
N LYS A 115 0.09 -21.86 -7.18
CA LYS A 115 0.51 -20.72 -7.99
C LYS A 115 -0.68 -20.03 -8.64
N TRP A 116 -1.61 -20.75 -9.26
CA TRP A 116 -2.80 -20.14 -9.88
C TRP A 116 -3.83 -19.61 -8.87
N LEU A 117 -3.93 -20.26 -7.70
CA LEU A 117 -4.76 -19.83 -6.57
C LEU A 117 -4.12 -18.71 -5.73
N HIS A 118 -2.89 -18.31 -6.04
CA HIS A 118 -2.22 -17.25 -5.31
C HIS A 118 -3.02 -15.94 -5.45
N PRO A 119 -3.33 -15.22 -4.35
CA PRO A 119 -4.24 -14.07 -4.36
C PRO A 119 -3.91 -12.99 -5.40
N MET A 120 -2.62 -12.71 -5.62
CA MET A 120 -2.16 -11.73 -6.62
C MET A 120 -2.45 -12.15 -8.07
N ARG A 121 -2.55 -13.45 -8.35
CA ARG A 121 -2.91 -13.97 -9.67
C ARG A 121 -4.41 -14.13 -9.78
N THR A 122 -5.04 -14.74 -8.78
CA THR A 122 -6.48 -14.95 -8.78
C THR A 122 -7.23 -13.62 -8.88
N SER A 123 -6.84 -12.59 -8.12
CA SER A 123 -7.45 -11.24 -8.25
C SER A 123 -7.41 -10.66 -9.68
N ARG A 124 -6.43 -11.04 -10.49
CA ARG A 124 -6.29 -10.58 -11.88
C ARG A 124 -6.99 -11.49 -12.89
N TYR A 125 -6.91 -12.80 -12.70
CA TYR A 125 -7.39 -13.78 -13.68
C TYR A 125 -8.79 -14.30 -13.40
N LEU A 126 -9.32 -14.17 -12.18
CA LEU A 126 -10.60 -14.76 -11.78
C LEU A 126 -11.77 -14.33 -12.69
N PHE A 127 -11.74 -13.08 -13.16
CA PHE A 127 -12.73 -12.52 -14.08
C PHE A 127 -12.24 -12.46 -15.54
N SER A 128 -11.15 -13.14 -15.87
CA SER A 128 -10.70 -13.26 -17.26
C SER A 128 -11.43 -14.39 -17.97
N GLU A 129 -11.70 -14.22 -19.26
CA GLU A 129 -12.30 -15.27 -20.11
C GLU A 129 -11.45 -16.54 -20.18
N ALA A 130 -10.13 -16.39 -20.07
CA ALA A 130 -9.19 -17.51 -20.08
C ALA A 130 -9.33 -18.42 -18.86
N PHE A 131 -9.73 -17.87 -17.70
CA PHE A 131 -9.85 -18.63 -16.45
C PHE A 131 -11.31 -18.97 -16.10
N ASN A 132 -12.25 -18.10 -16.49
CA ASN A 132 -13.67 -18.27 -16.26
C ASN A 132 -14.43 -18.13 -17.59
N PRO A 133 -14.74 -19.24 -18.28
CA PRO A 133 -15.45 -19.23 -19.56
C PRO A 133 -16.80 -18.51 -19.54
N SER A 134 -17.45 -18.40 -18.36
CA SER A 134 -18.71 -17.65 -18.22
C SER A 134 -18.54 -16.15 -18.45
N MET A 135 -17.32 -15.62 -18.34
CA MET A 135 -17.01 -14.20 -18.62
C MET A 135 -17.17 -13.84 -20.09
N ARG A 136 -17.07 -14.81 -21.00
CA ARG A 136 -17.41 -14.60 -22.41
C ARG A 136 -18.91 -14.31 -22.59
N GLY A 137 -19.75 -14.91 -21.75
CA GLY A 137 -21.18 -14.56 -21.70
C GLY A 137 -21.39 -13.12 -21.21
N VAL A 138 -20.61 -12.66 -20.24
CA VAL A 138 -20.64 -11.27 -19.75
C VAL A 138 -20.19 -10.30 -20.83
N GLU A 139 -19.14 -10.61 -21.59
CA GLU A 139 -18.67 -9.79 -22.73
C GLU A 139 -19.79 -9.59 -23.76
N ILE A 140 -20.43 -10.68 -24.20
CA ILE A 140 -21.54 -10.63 -25.16
C ILE A 140 -22.71 -9.80 -24.61
N LEU A 141 -23.07 -10.01 -23.34
CA LEU A 141 -24.14 -9.25 -22.69
C LEU A 141 -23.79 -7.77 -22.54
N ALA A 142 -22.53 -7.46 -22.23
CA ALA A 142 -22.05 -6.08 -22.12
C ALA A 142 -22.19 -5.33 -23.44
N ASP A 143 -21.87 -5.97 -24.57
CA ASP A 143 -22.06 -5.42 -25.91
C ASP A 143 -23.54 -5.13 -26.23
N VAL A 144 -24.42 -6.06 -25.89
CA VAL A 144 -25.87 -5.91 -26.07
C VAL A 144 -26.40 -4.77 -25.20
N VAL A 145 -25.97 -4.69 -23.94
CA VAL A 145 -26.37 -3.61 -23.03
C VAL A 145 -25.83 -2.27 -23.50
N ALA A 146 -24.57 -2.19 -23.94
CA ALA A 146 -23.95 -0.95 -24.41
C ALA A 146 -24.69 -0.35 -25.62
N ARG A 147 -25.17 -1.19 -26.55
CA ARG A 147 -25.94 -0.76 -27.73
C ARG A 147 -27.37 -0.34 -27.38
N ASN A 148 -27.98 -0.97 -26.38
CA ASN A 148 -29.38 -0.73 -26.00
C ASN A 148 -29.54 0.18 -24.77
N ARG A 149 -28.43 0.71 -24.22
CA ARG A 149 -28.49 1.59 -23.05
C ARG A 149 -29.23 2.87 -23.40
N THR A 150 -30.21 3.21 -22.58
CA THR A 150 -30.89 4.51 -22.60
C THR A 150 -30.48 5.26 -21.35
N VAL A 151 -29.91 6.46 -21.52
CA VAL A 151 -29.47 7.30 -20.40
C VAL A 151 -30.70 7.78 -19.65
N LEU A 152 -30.74 7.53 -18.34
CA LEU A 152 -31.80 8.04 -17.47
C LEU A 152 -31.62 9.55 -17.21
N PRO A 153 -32.70 10.31 -17.01
CA PRO A 153 -32.61 11.71 -16.60
C PRO A 153 -31.79 11.87 -15.30
N PRO A 154 -31.04 12.98 -15.13
CA PRO A 154 -30.17 13.19 -13.97
C PRO A 154 -30.87 13.07 -12.60
N ASP A 155 -32.16 13.41 -12.55
CA ASP A 155 -32.98 13.43 -11.34
C ASP A 155 -33.81 12.14 -11.16
N HIS A 156 -33.45 11.07 -11.87
CA HIS A 156 -34.19 9.81 -11.78
C HIS A 156 -33.92 9.10 -10.45
N PRO A 157 -34.95 8.69 -9.68
CA PRO A 157 -34.78 8.15 -8.32
C PRO A 157 -33.94 6.86 -8.23
N LEU A 158 -33.78 6.15 -9.35
CA LEU A 158 -32.88 4.99 -9.42
C LEU A 158 -31.39 5.39 -9.39
N LEU A 159 -31.01 6.53 -9.96
CA LEU A 159 -29.63 7.02 -9.92
C LEU A 159 -29.24 7.43 -8.50
N ASP A 160 -30.17 8.01 -7.75
CA ASP A 160 -29.93 8.36 -6.34
C ASP A 160 -29.76 7.11 -5.46
N ARG A 161 -30.57 6.07 -5.71
CA ARG A 161 -30.41 4.76 -5.05
C ARG A 161 -29.09 4.10 -5.40
N GLU A 162 -28.68 4.15 -6.67
CA GLU A 162 -27.39 3.63 -7.13
C GLU A 162 -26.22 4.34 -6.42
N ARG A 163 -26.21 5.68 -6.41
CA ARG A 163 -25.18 6.46 -5.72
C ARG A 163 -25.14 6.16 -4.22
N SER A 164 -26.29 6.09 -3.58
CA SER A 164 -26.39 5.73 -2.15
C SER A 164 -25.86 4.33 -1.89
N PHE A 165 -26.19 3.35 -2.74
CA PHE A 165 -25.71 1.99 -2.61
C PHE A 165 -24.19 1.90 -2.78
N ILE A 166 -23.64 2.56 -3.81
CA ILE A 166 -22.19 2.65 -4.03
C ILE A 166 -21.49 3.29 -2.83
N GLY A 167 -22.07 4.37 -2.27
CA GLY A 167 -21.58 5.01 -1.05
C GLY A 167 -21.55 4.05 0.13
N GLN A 168 -22.64 3.34 0.40
CA GLN A 168 -22.73 2.34 1.48
C GLN A 168 -21.71 1.20 1.32
N VAL A 169 -21.50 0.72 0.08
CA VAL A 169 -20.47 -0.30 -0.20
C VAL A 169 -19.07 0.25 0.07
N GLY A 170 -18.80 1.49 -0.32
CA GLY A 170 -17.54 2.16 -0.04
C GLY A 170 -17.27 2.30 1.47
N GLU A 171 -18.26 2.77 2.22
CA GLU A 171 -18.19 2.88 3.68
C GLU A 171 -18.00 1.51 4.36
N ALA A 172 -18.69 0.47 3.88
CA ALA A 172 -18.54 -0.88 4.40
C ALA A 172 -17.11 -1.42 4.16
N MET A 173 -16.55 -1.20 2.97
CA MET A 173 -15.16 -1.59 2.67
C MET A 173 -14.14 -0.82 3.52
N GLU A 174 -14.36 0.48 3.72
CA GLU A 174 -13.49 1.30 4.57
C GLU A 174 -13.56 0.86 6.04
N SER A 175 -14.76 0.60 6.55
CA SER A 175 -14.99 0.08 7.89
C SER A 175 -14.33 -1.28 8.09
N ALA A 176 -14.47 -2.19 7.12
CA ALA A 176 -13.82 -3.50 7.15
C ALA A 176 -12.29 -3.37 7.18
N ARG A 177 -11.72 -2.45 6.39
CA ARG A 177 -10.29 -2.16 6.40
C ARG A 177 -9.84 -1.63 7.76
N LYS A 178 -10.51 -0.60 8.31
CA LYS A 178 -10.18 -0.04 9.63
C LYS A 178 -10.27 -1.09 10.74
N SER A 179 -11.32 -1.91 10.72
CA SER A 179 -11.52 -2.98 11.71
C SER A 179 -10.43 -4.04 11.61
N ARG A 180 -10.05 -4.44 10.40
CA ARG A 180 -8.94 -5.38 10.17
C ARG A 180 -7.61 -4.80 10.64
N ASP A 181 -7.31 -3.56 10.27
CA ASP A 181 -6.06 -2.89 10.61
C ASP A 181 -5.95 -2.71 12.15
N GLY A 182 -7.03 -2.29 12.81
CA GLY A 182 -7.09 -2.19 14.27
C GLY A 182 -7.04 -3.55 14.98
N PHE A 183 -7.63 -4.60 14.41
CA PHE A 183 -7.49 -5.96 14.94
C PHE A 183 -6.03 -6.43 14.88
N TYR A 184 -5.31 -6.15 13.78
CA TYR A 184 -3.90 -6.48 13.67
C TYR A 184 -3.04 -5.71 14.68
N GLU A 185 -3.28 -4.42 14.83
CA GLU A 185 -2.57 -3.57 15.80
C GLU A 185 -2.81 -4.05 17.24
N GLN A 186 -4.07 -4.30 17.61
CA GLN A 186 -4.41 -4.81 18.94
C GLN A 186 -3.79 -6.18 19.19
N THR A 187 -3.88 -7.10 18.23
CA THR A 187 -3.28 -8.44 18.36
C THR A 187 -1.76 -8.35 18.48
N PHE A 188 -1.13 -7.47 17.71
CA PHE A 188 0.31 -7.22 17.79
C PHE A 188 0.70 -6.67 19.17
N GLY A 189 0.00 -5.65 19.66
CA GLY A 189 0.22 -5.08 20.99
C GLY A 189 -0.01 -6.09 22.12
N LEU A 190 -0.99 -6.99 21.98
CA LEU A 190 -1.25 -8.06 22.94
C LEU A 190 -0.14 -9.13 22.97
N LEU A 191 0.35 -9.54 21.80
CA LEU A 191 1.35 -10.61 21.68
C LEU A 191 2.77 -10.11 21.97
N TYR A 192 3.10 -8.89 21.57
CA TYR A 192 4.48 -8.40 21.53
C TYR A 192 4.71 -7.10 22.33
N GLY A 193 3.65 -6.32 22.62
CA GLY A 193 3.74 -5.06 23.36
C GLY A 193 3.99 -5.23 24.86
N ARG A 194 4.51 -4.20 25.53
CA ARG A 194 4.67 -4.19 27.00
C ARG A 194 3.38 -3.73 27.73
N PRO A 195 3.17 -4.14 28.99
CA PRO A 195 2.07 -3.60 29.82
C PRO A 195 2.13 -2.07 30.00
N ALA A 196 3.33 -1.48 29.99
CA ALA A 196 3.54 -0.04 30.21
C ALA A 196 3.23 0.84 28.99
N GLU A 197 3.17 0.28 27.78
CA GLU A 197 2.86 1.01 26.54
C GLU A 197 1.33 1.13 26.30
N ARG A 198 0.52 0.36 27.03
CA ARG A 198 -0.96 0.39 26.92
C ARG A 198 -1.61 1.62 27.57
N PHE A 199 -0.85 2.46 28.27
CA PHE A 199 -1.38 3.59 29.06
C PHE A 199 -1.05 4.98 28.49
N VAL A 200 -0.52 5.06 27.25
CA VAL A 200 -0.11 6.35 26.65
C VAL A 200 -1.08 6.84 25.57
N GLU A 201 -2.08 6.05 25.17
CA GLU A 201 -3.12 6.45 24.22
C GLU A 201 -4.52 6.38 24.86
N GLU A 202 -4.82 7.32 25.74
CA GLU A 202 -6.19 7.81 26.02
C GLU A 202 -6.26 9.32 25.78
#